data_AF-A0A1B4Y9X2-F1
#
_entry.id   AF-A0A1B4Y9X2-F1
#
_cell.length_a   1.000
_cell.length_b   1.000
_cell.length_c   1.000
_cell.angle_alpha   90.00
_cell.angle_beta   90.00
_cell.angle_gamma   90.00
#
_symmetry.space_group_name_H-M   'P 1'
#
loop_
_entity.id
_entity.type
_entity.pdbx_description
1 polymer ?
#
loop_
_entity_poly.entity_id
_entity_poly.type
_entity_poly.pdbx_seq_one_letter_code
_entity_poly.pdbx_strand_id
1 'polypeptide(L)'
;MEAVNQLLVKLETHRFDFCFIGAGYEDQVDEFLSVNPGLAGRFNRKLRFESYSPPEIVEIGERYAAPRASLLDEAAREIFLDAATTIRNYTTPGGQHGIDAMQNGRFARNVIERAEGYRDTRVVAQKRAGRAVSVEDLQMIAAGDVEAAVRSVCADNRDMAAIVW
;
A
#
# COMPACT_ATOMS: atom_id res chain seq x y z
N MET A 1 -11.67 18.61 -22.66
CA MET A 1 -12.87 17.91 -23.17
C MET A 1 -12.62 17.17 -24.48
N GLU A 2 -11.78 17.69 -25.40
CA GLU A 2 -11.45 17.03 -26.68
C GLU A 2 -11.02 15.55 -26.54
N ALA A 3 -10.12 15.26 -25.59
CA ALA A 3 -9.60 13.91 -25.39
C ALA A 3 -10.67 12.88 -24.95
N VAL A 4 -11.64 13.30 -24.13
CA VAL A 4 -12.76 12.44 -23.68
C VAL A 4 -13.69 12.13 -24.84
N ASN A 5 -13.97 13.12 -25.69
CA ASN A 5 -14.80 12.93 -26.88
C ASN A 5 -14.12 11.99 -27.91
N GLN A 6 -12.81 12.12 -28.10
CA GLN A 6 -12.05 11.19 -28.95
C GLN A 6 -12.05 9.76 -28.38
N LEU A 7 -11.94 9.62 -27.05
CA LEU A 7 -12.06 8.32 -26.39
C LEU A 7 -13.43 7.69 -26.64
N LEU A 8 -14.51 8.46 -26.55
CA LEU A 8 -15.88 7.97 -26.83
C LEU A 8 -16.02 7.43 -28.25
N VAL A 9 -15.52 8.16 -29.25
CA VAL A 9 -15.54 7.72 -30.65
C VAL A 9 -14.78 6.40 -30.82
N LYS A 10 -13.65 6.23 -30.13
CA LYS A 10 -12.88 4.98 -30.16
C LYS A 10 -13.61 3.82 -29.47
N LEU A 11 -14.23 4.06 -28.31
CA LEU A 11 -15.06 3.08 -27.61
C LEU A 11 -16.25 2.60 -28.45
N GLU A 12 -16.78 3.46 -29.32
CA GLU A 12 -17.84 3.10 -30.29
C GLU A 12 -17.31 2.29 -31.47
N THR A 13 -16.25 2.79 -32.09
CA THR A 13 -15.71 2.22 -33.34
C THR A 13 -15.10 0.84 -33.11
N HIS A 14 -14.47 0.62 -31.95
CA HIS A 14 -13.68 -0.57 -31.64
C HIS A 14 -14.33 -1.47 -30.58
N ARG A 15 -15.67 -1.52 -30.51
CA ARG A 15 -16.39 -2.24 -29.44
C ARG A 15 -16.17 -3.76 -29.40
N PHE A 16 -15.51 -4.35 -30.40
CA PHE A 16 -15.25 -5.80 -30.48
C PHE A 16 -13.78 -6.18 -30.31
N ASP A 17 -12.87 -5.22 -30.39
CA ASP A 17 -11.42 -5.40 -30.40
C ASP A 17 -10.69 -4.49 -29.40
N PHE A 18 -11.42 -3.63 -28.68
CA PHE A 18 -10.89 -2.72 -27.67
C PHE A 18 -11.64 -2.83 -26.34
N CYS A 19 -10.88 -3.02 -25.26
CA CYS A 19 -11.37 -2.95 -23.88
C CYS A 19 -10.69 -1.77 -23.18
N PHE A 20 -11.50 -0.90 -22.58
CA PHE A 20 -11.01 0.22 -21.76
C PHE A 20 -11.34 -0.04 -20.29
N ILE A 21 -10.34 0.08 -19.44
CA ILE A 21 -10.48 -0.03 -17.98
C ILE A 21 -10.07 1.32 -17.39
N GLY A 22 -11.05 2.06 -16.86
CA GLY A 22 -10.79 3.21 -16.02
C GLY A 22 -10.56 2.76 -14.58
N ALA A 23 -9.50 3.25 -13.95
CA ALA A 23 -9.17 2.95 -12.55
C ALA A 23 -8.80 4.25 -11.83
N GLY A 24 -9.29 4.41 -10.62
CA GLY A 24 -9.09 5.60 -9.78
C GLY A 24 -9.88 5.49 -8.49
N TYR A 25 -9.78 6.49 -7.64
CA TYR A 25 -10.64 6.60 -6.45
C TYR A 25 -12.09 6.83 -6.87
N GLU A 26 -13.05 6.32 -6.09
CA GLU A 26 -14.47 6.32 -6.42
C GLU A 26 -14.99 7.70 -6.80
N ASP A 27 -14.72 8.71 -5.96
CA ASP A 27 -15.13 10.11 -6.22
C ASP A 27 -14.54 10.66 -7.52
N GLN A 28 -13.27 10.33 -7.83
CA GLN A 28 -12.60 10.78 -9.05
C GLN A 28 -13.15 10.08 -10.30
N VAL A 29 -13.51 8.80 -10.18
CA VAL A 29 -14.15 8.05 -11.26
C VAL A 29 -15.56 8.60 -11.49
N ASP A 30 -16.33 8.86 -10.45
CA ASP A 30 -17.67 9.44 -10.58
C ASP A 30 -17.63 10.86 -11.14
N GLU A 31 -16.68 11.69 -10.71
CA GLU A 31 -16.43 13.01 -11.31
C GLU A 31 -16.09 12.88 -12.79
N PHE A 32 -15.16 11.99 -13.16
CA PHE A 32 -14.79 11.73 -14.55
C PHE A 32 -15.98 11.28 -15.41
N LEU A 33 -16.83 10.40 -14.88
CA LEU A 33 -18.03 9.93 -15.59
C LEU A 33 -19.09 11.02 -15.77
N SER A 34 -19.09 12.05 -14.91
CA SER A 34 -20.01 13.20 -14.99
C SER A 34 -19.65 14.20 -16.10
N VAL A 35 -18.41 14.17 -16.60
CA VAL A 35 -17.90 15.11 -17.62
C VAL A 35 -18.70 15.05 -18.94
N ASN A 36 -19.26 13.88 -19.28
CA ASN A 36 -20.10 13.71 -20.47
C ASN A 36 -21.17 12.63 -20.21
N PRO A 37 -22.47 12.92 -20.38
CA PRO A 37 -23.55 11.93 -20.18
C PRO A 37 -23.39 10.65 -21.02
N GLY A 38 -22.82 10.76 -22.22
CA GLY A 38 -22.54 9.62 -23.11
C GLY A 38 -21.40 8.72 -22.61
N LEU A 39 -20.55 9.23 -21.71
CA LEU A 39 -19.48 8.45 -21.07
C LEU A 39 -20.07 7.54 -20.00
N ALA A 40 -20.85 8.07 -19.05
CA ALA A 40 -21.49 7.29 -18.00
C ALA A 40 -22.28 6.07 -18.54
N GLY A 41 -23.03 6.26 -19.63
CA GLY A 41 -23.81 5.17 -20.26
C GLY A 41 -22.98 4.04 -20.87
N ARG A 42 -21.68 4.26 -21.14
CA ARG A 42 -20.77 3.26 -21.73
C ARG A 42 -20.02 2.43 -20.69
N PHE A 43 -19.97 2.88 -19.43
CA PHE A 43 -19.42 2.12 -18.31
C PHE A 43 -20.53 1.35 -17.60
N ASN A 44 -20.98 0.27 -18.24
CA ASN A 44 -22.07 -0.58 -17.73
C ASN A 44 -21.66 -1.51 -16.58
N ARG A 45 -20.37 -1.54 -16.21
CA ARG A 45 -19.84 -2.30 -15.08
C ARG A 45 -18.95 -1.41 -14.23
N LYS A 46 -19.27 -1.30 -12.94
CA LYS A 46 -18.41 -0.70 -11.92
C LYS A 46 -17.98 -1.80 -10.96
N LEU A 47 -16.68 -1.96 -10.76
CA LEU A 47 -16.11 -2.86 -9.78
C LEU A 47 -15.53 -2.00 -8.65
N ARG A 48 -16.05 -2.18 -7.45
CA ARG A 48 -15.52 -1.52 -6.25
C ARG A 48 -14.54 -2.47 -5.56
N PHE A 49 -13.35 -1.97 -5.28
CA PHE A 49 -12.35 -2.67 -4.48
C PHE A 49 -12.40 -2.08 -3.08
N GLU A 50 -12.68 -2.93 -2.09
CA GLU A 50 -12.66 -2.53 -0.69
C GLU A 50 -11.23 -2.37 -0.20
N SER A 51 -11.05 -1.56 0.84
CA SER A 51 -9.77 -1.40 1.53
C SER A 51 -9.37 -2.72 2.19
N TYR A 52 -8.08 -3.03 2.18
CA TYR A 52 -7.59 -4.26 2.78
C TYR A 52 -7.76 -4.27 4.30
N SER A 53 -8.08 -5.44 4.84
CA SER A 53 -8.03 -5.70 6.27
C SER A 53 -6.57 -5.75 6.78
N PRO A 54 -6.34 -5.60 8.11
CA PRO A 54 -4.99 -5.65 8.65
C PRO A 54 -4.24 -6.95 8.33
N PRO A 55 -4.85 -8.15 8.41
CA PRO A 55 -4.19 -9.40 7.98
C PRO A 55 -3.81 -9.40 6.49
N GLU A 56 -4.66 -8.86 5.61
CA GLU A 56 -4.35 -8.76 4.18
C GLU A 56 -3.20 -7.78 3.90
N ILE A 57 -3.07 -6.71 4.69
CA ILE A 57 -1.92 -5.79 4.60
C ILE A 57 -0.62 -6.50 4.94
N VAL A 58 -0.62 -7.31 6.00
CA VAL A 58 0.54 -8.14 6.38
C VAL A 58 0.84 -9.16 5.27
N GLU A 59 -0.17 -9.84 4.74
CA GLU A 59 0.00 -10.81 3.65
C GLU A 59 0.58 -10.16 2.38
N ILE A 60 0.13 -8.96 2.02
CA ILE A 60 0.71 -8.19 0.90
C ILE A 60 2.19 -7.89 1.17
N GLY A 61 2.53 -7.50 2.40
CA GLY A 61 3.90 -7.28 2.83
C GLY A 61 4.76 -8.53 2.68
N GLU A 62 4.31 -9.67 3.21
CA GLU A 62 5.02 -10.95 3.10
C GLU A 62 5.20 -11.39 1.64
N ARG A 63 4.15 -11.28 0.82
CA ARG A 63 4.21 -11.58 -0.63
C ARG A 63 5.17 -10.65 -1.37
N TYR A 64 5.31 -9.40 -0.91
CA TYR A 64 6.27 -8.45 -1.48
C TYR A 64 7.72 -8.74 -1.03
N ALA A 65 7.91 -9.18 0.21
CA ALA A 65 9.21 -9.49 0.81
C ALA A 65 9.82 -10.79 0.26
N ALA A 66 8.99 -11.83 0.05
CA ALA A 66 9.45 -13.16 -0.37
C ALA A 66 10.37 -13.19 -1.61
N PRO A 67 10.01 -12.58 -2.77
CA PRO A 67 10.89 -12.56 -3.94
C PRO A 67 12.17 -11.74 -3.74
N ARG A 68 12.26 -10.94 -2.66
CA ARG A 68 13.43 -10.13 -2.29
C ARG A 68 14.37 -10.84 -1.31
N ALA A 69 14.07 -12.11 -0.99
CA ALA A 69 14.74 -12.87 0.06
C ALA A 69 14.67 -12.21 1.45
N SER A 70 13.59 -11.46 1.70
CA SER A 70 13.29 -10.88 3.00
C SER A 70 12.17 -11.68 3.67
N LEU A 71 12.38 -12.07 4.92
CA LEU A 71 11.44 -12.88 5.71
C LEU A 71 11.12 -12.14 7.00
N LEU A 72 9.86 -12.17 7.44
CA LEU A 72 9.47 -11.65 8.74
C LEU A 72 9.52 -12.80 9.74
N ASP A 73 10.12 -12.57 10.92
CA ASP A 73 9.90 -13.46 12.06
C ASP A 73 8.48 -13.26 12.64
N GLU A 74 8.05 -14.17 13.51
CA GLU A 74 6.69 -14.12 14.09
C GLU A 74 6.43 -12.81 14.84
N ALA A 75 7.43 -12.32 15.59
CA ALA A 75 7.30 -11.07 16.33
C ALA A 75 7.18 -9.86 15.38
N ALA A 76 7.89 -9.86 14.26
CA ALA A 76 7.79 -8.84 13.21
C ALA A 76 6.41 -8.85 12.57
N ARG A 77 5.86 -10.04 12.32
CA ARG A 77 4.50 -10.21 11.79
C ARG A 77 3.45 -9.69 12.77
N GLU A 78 3.56 -10.01 14.06
CA GLU A 78 2.67 -9.50 15.11
C GLU A 78 2.71 -7.98 15.20
N ILE A 79 3.91 -7.38 15.27
CA ILE A 79 4.05 -5.91 15.29
C ILE A 79 3.47 -5.27 14.03
N PHE A 80 3.63 -5.90 12.87
CA PHE A 80 3.04 -5.36 11.64
C PHE A 80 1.51 -5.42 11.67
N LEU A 81 0.94 -6.52 12.18
CA LEU A 81 -0.50 -6.69 12.32
C LEU A 81 -1.09 -5.67 13.29
N ASP A 82 -0.45 -5.45 14.43
CA ASP A 82 -0.87 -4.47 15.43
C ASP A 82 -0.84 -3.05 14.84
N ALA A 83 0.26 -2.70 14.15
CA ALA A 83 0.38 -1.43 13.44
C ALA A 83 -0.72 -1.22 12.39
N ALA A 84 -0.96 -2.22 11.54
CA ALA A 84 -1.99 -2.17 10.52
C ALA A 84 -3.40 -2.04 11.13
N THR A 85 -3.62 -2.68 12.28
CA THR A 85 -4.88 -2.59 13.04
C THR A 85 -5.08 -1.19 13.62
N THR A 86 -4.06 -0.63 14.25
CA THR A 86 -4.06 0.75 14.77
C THR A 86 -4.33 1.76 13.66
N ILE A 87 -3.64 1.64 12.53
CA ILE A 87 -3.84 2.53 11.36
C ILE A 87 -5.24 2.39 10.79
N ARG A 88 -5.79 1.17 10.71
CA ARG A 88 -7.15 0.98 10.18
C ARG A 88 -8.23 1.60 11.09
N ASN A 89 -8.02 1.58 12.40
CA ASN A 89 -8.92 2.17 13.38
C ASN A 89 -8.73 3.68 13.55
N TYR A 90 -7.68 4.26 12.96
CA TYR A 90 -7.45 5.68 12.93
C TYR A 90 -8.32 6.36 11.86
N THR A 91 -8.89 7.52 12.19
CA THR A 91 -9.58 8.40 11.25
C THR A 91 -8.76 9.67 11.11
N THR A 92 -8.39 10.01 9.87
CA THR A 92 -7.62 11.23 9.58
C THR A 92 -8.44 12.49 9.87
N PRO A 93 -7.80 13.67 9.99
CA PRO A 93 -8.53 14.93 10.11
C PRO A 93 -9.50 15.21 8.95
N GLY A 94 -9.22 14.64 7.77
CA GLY A 94 -10.09 14.70 6.60
C GLY A 94 -11.24 13.68 6.60
N GLY A 95 -11.40 12.88 7.66
CA GLY A 95 -12.46 11.89 7.78
C GLY A 95 -12.22 10.58 7.04
N GLN A 96 -11.02 10.35 6.51
CA GLN A 96 -10.67 9.10 5.82
C GLN A 96 -10.18 8.05 6.82
N HIS A 97 -10.43 6.76 6.51
CA HIS A 97 -9.79 5.67 7.24
C HIS A 97 -8.27 5.72 7.05
N GLY A 98 -7.52 5.47 8.12
CA GLY A 98 -6.08 5.62 8.10
C GLY A 98 -5.41 4.71 7.07
N ILE A 99 -5.94 3.51 6.82
CA ILE A 99 -5.36 2.61 5.82
C ILE A 99 -5.48 3.15 4.38
N ASP A 100 -6.55 3.89 4.09
CA ASP A 100 -6.76 4.53 2.79
C ASP A 100 -5.85 5.73 2.62
N ALA A 101 -5.70 6.53 3.68
CA ALA A 101 -4.74 7.64 3.70
C ALA A 101 -3.29 7.16 3.56
N MET A 102 -2.97 5.95 4.06
CA MET A 102 -1.69 5.28 3.83
C MET A 102 -1.60 4.55 2.47
N GLN A 103 -2.64 4.62 1.65
CA GLN A 103 -2.68 4.04 0.30
C GLN A 103 -2.59 2.51 0.27
N ASN A 104 -3.20 1.82 1.24
CA ASN A 104 -3.44 0.37 1.23
C ASN A 104 -2.19 -0.46 0.91
N GLY A 105 -2.16 -1.20 -0.19
CA GLY A 105 -1.02 -2.06 -0.55
C GLY A 105 0.30 -1.29 -0.73
N ARG A 106 0.28 0.03 -0.97
CA ARG A 106 1.49 0.85 -0.97
C ARG A 106 2.09 0.97 0.43
N PHE A 107 1.25 1.12 1.46
CA PHE A 107 1.70 1.09 2.84
C PHE A 107 2.49 -0.19 3.13
N ALA A 108 1.91 -1.34 2.77
CA ALA A 108 2.54 -2.64 2.99
C ALA A 108 3.94 -2.70 2.35
N ARG A 109 4.07 -2.29 1.09
CA ARG A 109 5.35 -2.26 0.38
C ARG A 109 6.36 -1.31 1.02
N ASN A 110 5.92 -0.10 1.33
CA ASN A 110 6.80 0.92 1.92
C ASN A 110 7.34 0.47 3.28
N VAL A 111 6.52 -0.20 4.10
CA VAL A 111 6.97 -0.76 5.39
C VAL A 111 8.05 -1.82 5.15
N ILE A 112 7.86 -2.75 4.21
CA ILE A 112 8.87 -3.77 3.91
C ILE A 112 10.18 -3.15 3.42
N GLU A 113 10.13 -2.23 2.45
CA GLU A 113 11.33 -1.57 1.92
C GLU A 113 12.10 -0.82 3.01
N ARG A 114 11.38 -0.17 3.93
CA ARG A 114 11.99 0.54 5.03
C ARG A 114 12.55 -0.41 6.10
N ALA A 115 11.84 -1.51 6.37
CA ALA A 115 12.26 -2.54 7.32
C ALA A 115 13.52 -3.27 6.84
N GLU A 116 13.67 -3.49 5.53
CA GLU A 116 14.93 -3.99 4.93
C GLU A 116 16.10 -3.05 5.24
N GLY A 117 15.91 -1.73 5.11
CA GLY A 117 16.96 -0.75 5.46
C GLY A 117 17.31 -0.74 6.96
N TYR A 118 16.31 -0.91 7.83
CA TYR A 118 16.54 -1.04 9.27
C TYR A 118 17.25 -2.34 9.63
N ARG A 119 16.87 -3.47 9.02
CA ARG A 119 17.58 -4.76 9.14
C ARG A 119 19.03 -4.61 8.72
N ASP A 120 19.31 -4.01 7.57
CA ASP A 120 20.67 -3.87 7.06
C ASP A 120 21.54 -3.04 8.03
N THR A 121 20.96 -1.99 8.61
CA THR A 121 21.63 -1.19 9.66
C THR A 121 21.91 -2.02 10.92
N ARG A 122 20.94 -2.83 11.37
CA ARG A 122 21.06 -3.75 12.51
C ARG A 122 22.17 -4.79 12.29
N VAL A 123 22.22 -5.41 11.11
CA VAL A 123 23.23 -6.43 10.74
C VAL A 123 24.63 -5.81 10.64
N VAL A 124 24.77 -4.61 10.08
CA VAL A 124 26.05 -3.89 10.06
C VAL A 124 26.52 -3.59 11.49
N ALA A 125 25.63 -3.19 12.39
CA ALA A 125 25.96 -2.96 13.79
C ALA A 125 26.41 -4.25 14.50
N GLN A 126 25.73 -5.38 14.25
CA GLN A 126 26.13 -6.71 14.73
C GLN A 126 27.56 -7.07 14.31
N LYS A 127 27.89 -6.88 13.02
CA LYS A 127 29.25 -7.14 12.51
C LYS A 127 30.31 -6.25 13.18
N ARG A 128 30.01 -4.95 13.35
CA ARG A 128 30.91 -4.00 14.03
C ARG A 128 31.12 -4.35 15.50
N ALA A 129 30.13 -4.95 16.15
CA ALA A 129 30.24 -5.48 17.50
C ALA A 129 31.02 -6.80 17.61
N GLY A 130 31.64 -7.26 16.52
CA GLY A 130 32.45 -8.49 16.49
C GLY A 130 31.65 -9.79 16.46
N ARG A 131 30.32 -9.72 16.28
CA ARG A 131 29.47 -10.91 16.15
C ARG A 131 29.52 -11.43 14.71
N ALA A 132 29.41 -12.75 14.55
CA ALA A 132 29.29 -13.38 13.24
C ALA A 132 27.98 -12.93 12.57
N VAL A 133 27.98 -12.87 11.23
CA VAL A 133 26.79 -12.58 10.42
C VAL A 133 26.54 -13.79 9.52
N SER A 134 25.34 -14.32 9.59
CA SER A 134 24.86 -15.45 8.80
C SER A 134 24.02 -14.97 7.60
N VAL A 135 23.68 -15.90 6.70
CA VAL A 135 22.71 -15.63 5.63
C VAL A 135 21.33 -15.35 6.21
N GLU A 136 20.96 -16.04 7.30
CA GLU A 136 19.69 -15.82 7.99
C GLU A 136 19.57 -14.38 8.51
N ASP A 137 20.64 -13.83 9.09
CA ASP A 137 20.67 -12.42 9.53
C ASP A 137 20.39 -11.44 8.37
N LEU A 138 20.89 -11.76 7.16
CA LEU A 138 20.69 -10.93 5.97
C LEU A 138 19.29 -11.04 5.38
N GLN A 139 18.53 -12.07 5.74
CA GLN A 139 17.18 -12.32 5.23
C GLN A 139 16.10 -11.89 6.25
N MET A 140 16.37 -12.08 7.54
CA MET A 140 15.37 -11.93 8.60
C MET A 140 15.14 -10.47 9.00
N ILE A 141 13.93 -9.98 8.77
CA ILE A 141 13.38 -8.74 9.31
C ILE A 141 12.79 -9.05 10.68
N ALA A 142 13.30 -8.37 11.72
CA ALA A 142 12.85 -8.56 13.09
C ALA A 142 11.84 -7.47 13.51
N ALA A 143 11.14 -7.72 14.63
CA ALA A 143 10.15 -6.81 15.20
C ALA A 143 10.60 -5.34 15.26
N GLY A 144 11.82 -5.06 15.73
CA GLY A 144 12.33 -3.69 15.83
C GLY A 144 12.53 -3.01 14.47
N ASP A 145 12.81 -3.77 13.40
CA ASP A 145 12.96 -3.22 12.05
C ASP A 145 11.59 -2.80 11.50
N VAL A 146 10.55 -3.62 11.73
CA VAL A 146 9.17 -3.30 11.35
C VAL A 146 8.63 -2.13 12.15
N GLU A 147 8.85 -2.10 13.48
CA GLU A 147 8.40 -0.98 14.31
C GLU A 147 9.00 0.35 13.82
N ALA A 148 10.32 0.37 13.58
CA ALA A 148 10.99 1.56 13.05
C ALA A 148 10.48 1.94 11.64
N ALA A 149 10.24 0.94 10.79
CA ALA A 149 9.70 1.13 9.45
C ALA A 149 8.30 1.76 9.48
N VAL A 150 7.38 1.19 10.24
CA VAL A 150 6.02 1.69 10.40
C VAL A 150 6.02 3.12 10.90
N ARG A 151 6.75 3.40 12.00
CA ARG A 151 6.84 4.77 12.55
C ARG A 151 7.36 5.75 11.52
N SER A 152 8.37 5.35 10.75
CA SER A 152 8.93 6.23 9.75
C SER A 152 8.01 6.45 8.55
N VAL A 153 7.33 5.41 8.07
CA VAL A 153 6.39 5.52 6.93
C VAL A 153 5.19 6.37 7.32
N CYS A 154 4.68 6.25 8.55
CA CYS A 154 3.61 7.12 9.05
C CYS A 154 4.08 8.56 9.26
N ALA A 155 5.31 8.80 9.72
CA ALA A 155 5.83 10.15 9.90
C ALA A 155 5.95 10.94 8.58
N ASP A 156 6.16 10.25 7.45
CA ASP A 156 6.19 10.85 6.12
C ASP A 156 4.78 11.30 5.64
N ASN A 157 3.72 10.85 6.31
CA ASN A 157 2.34 11.20 6.01
C ASN A 157 1.76 12.18 7.05
N ARG A 158 1.50 13.43 6.65
CA ARG A 158 0.96 14.47 7.54
C ARG A 158 -0.39 14.11 8.13
N ASP A 159 -1.20 13.31 7.43
CA ASP A 159 -2.51 12.89 7.92
C ASP A 159 -2.40 11.90 9.07
N MET A 160 -1.22 11.33 9.32
CA MET A 160 -0.94 10.44 10.44
C MET A 160 -0.30 11.15 11.64
N ALA A 161 -0.15 12.47 11.62
CA ALA A 161 0.60 13.20 12.64
C ALA A 161 0.03 13.05 14.07
N ALA A 162 -1.26 12.73 14.21
CA ALA A 162 -1.92 12.53 15.49
C ALA A 162 -2.15 11.06 15.86
N ILE A 163 -1.59 10.11 15.09
CA ILE A 163 -1.71 8.69 15.41
C ILE A 163 -0.96 8.36 16.71
N VAL A 164 -1.58 7.54 17.55
CA VAL A 164 -0.99 7.05 18.81
C VAL A 164 -0.73 5.55 18.66
N TRP A 165 0.46 5.12 19.06
CA TRP A 165 0.96 3.75 18.97
C TRP A 165 0.75 2.98 20.26
#